data_AF-A0A961EV26-F1
#
_entry.id   AF-A0A961EV26-F1
#
_cell.length_a   1.000
_cell.length_b   1.000
_cell.length_c   1.000
_cell.angle_alpha   90.00
_cell.angle_beta   90.00
_cell.angle_gamma   90.00
#
_symmetry.space_group_name_H-M   'P 1'
#
loop_
_entity.id
_entity.type
_entity.pdbx_description
1 polymer ?
#
loop_
_entity_poly.entity_id
_entity_poly.type
_entity_poly.pdbx_seq_one_letter_code
_entity_poly.pdbx_strand_id
1 'polypeptide(L)'
;MSEMPSSGESRAHRLLKLAALLWARDQGYRAAGLEIRLPNSNYRADVAACRLDRPGPRKREIGLTAVFECKQARPDYLNDSRPEAESLARLAQLNRRRETLERLVGTHYPTLRKGESLFPEFDRADVGAIRHEGYRRVVSEIRVLESAIYGRTKF
;
A
#
# COMPACT_ATOMS: atom_id res chain seq x y z
N MET A 1 -28.80 26.99 -5.46
CA MET A 1 -27.69 26.08 -5.82
C MET A 1 -27.74 24.89 -4.90
N SER A 2 -28.42 23.82 -5.32
CA SER A 2 -28.57 22.60 -4.53
C SER A 2 -27.43 21.66 -4.89
N GLU A 3 -26.60 21.30 -3.91
CA GLU A 3 -25.73 20.12 -3.99
C GLU A 3 -26.62 18.90 -4.24
N MET A 4 -26.37 18.20 -5.35
CA MET A 4 -27.03 16.94 -5.69
C MET A 4 -26.16 15.79 -5.14
N PRO A 5 -26.75 14.81 -4.44
CA PRO A 5 -25.99 13.69 -3.89
C PRO A 5 -25.48 12.78 -5.03
N SER A 6 -24.17 12.50 -5.02
CA SER A 6 -23.50 11.55 -5.92
C SER A 6 -23.97 10.12 -5.64
N SER A 7 -25.00 9.67 -6.35
CA SER A 7 -25.34 8.25 -6.52
C SER A 7 -24.87 7.80 -7.90
N GLY A 8 -24.05 6.78 -8.12
CA GLY A 8 -23.37 5.80 -7.28
C GLY A 8 -22.53 4.88 -8.17
N GLU A 9 -22.91 4.73 -9.44
CA GLU A 9 -22.12 4.08 -10.49
C GLU A 9 -22.60 4.52 -11.89
N SER A 10 -21.68 4.94 -12.78
CA SER A 10 -22.07 5.36 -14.14
C SER A 10 -22.37 4.15 -15.04
N ARG A 11 -23.11 4.36 -16.15
CA ARG A 11 -23.30 3.32 -17.19
C ARG A 11 -21.97 2.85 -17.78
N ALA A 12 -21.03 3.77 -18.00
CA ALA A 12 -19.72 3.43 -18.54
C ALA A 12 -18.91 2.58 -17.54
N HIS A 13 -19.04 2.84 -16.23
CA HIS A 13 -18.42 1.97 -15.22
C HIS A 13 -18.93 0.54 -15.33
N ARG A 14 -20.26 0.37 -15.36
CA ARG A 14 -20.91 -0.94 -15.45
C ARG A 14 -20.47 -1.71 -16.70
N LEU A 15 -20.40 -1.01 -17.83
CA LEU A 15 -19.92 -1.61 -19.08
C LEU A 15 -18.46 -2.04 -18.99
N LEU A 16 -17.61 -1.26 -18.32
CA LEU A 16 -16.21 -1.62 -18.12
C LEU A 16 -16.05 -2.88 -17.24
N LYS A 17 -16.82 -3.00 -16.16
CA LYS A 17 -16.81 -4.21 -15.32
C LYS A 17 -17.30 -5.44 -16.07
N LEU A 18 -18.36 -5.28 -16.88
CA LEU A 18 -18.86 -6.35 -17.74
C LEU A 18 -17.82 -6.77 -18.79
N ALA A 19 -17.12 -5.82 -19.41
CA ALA A 19 -16.06 -6.12 -20.36
C ALA A 19 -14.91 -6.88 -19.71
N ALA A 20 -14.46 -6.47 -18.52
CA ALA A 20 -13.44 -7.17 -17.75
C ALA A 20 -13.88 -8.60 -17.35
N LEU A 21 -15.13 -8.78 -16.94
CA LEU A 21 -15.71 -10.09 -16.64
C LEU A 21 -15.71 -11.02 -17.87
N LEU A 22 -16.14 -10.50 -19.03
CA LEU A 22 -16.18 -11.25 -20.28
C LEU A 22 -14.77 -11.62 -20.75
N TRP A 23 -13.83 -10.68 -20.67
CA TRP A 23 -12.43 -10.94 -20.96
C TRP A 23 -11.86 -12.04 -20.06
N ALA A 24 -12.12 -12.00 -18.75
CA ALA A 24 -11.63 -13.03 -17.84
C ALA A 24 -12.18 -14.43 -18.21
N ARG A 25 -13.46 -14.53 -18.58
CA ARG A 25 -14.05 -15.80 -19.04
C ARG A 25 -13.39 -16.31 -20.32
N ASP A 26 -13.16 -15.42 -21.29
CA ASP A 26 -12.47 -15.73 -22.54
C ASP A 26 -11.02 -16.21 -22.30
N GLN A 27 -10.34 -15.67 -21.29
CA GLN A 27 -8.99 -16.07 -20.88
C GLN A 27 -8.94 -17.33 -20.00
N GLY A 28 -10.04 -18.08 -19.90
CA GLY A 28 -10.11 -19.38 -19.20
C GLY A 28 -10.28 -19.29 -17.69
N TYR A 29 -10.62 -18.11 -17.14
CA TYR A 29 -11.00 -18.00 -15.72
C TYR A 29 -12.42 -18.55 -15.54
N ARG A 30 -12.51 -19.73 -14.90
CA ARG A 30 -13.76 -20.51 -14.81
C ARG A 30 -14.72 -19.97 -13.76
N ALA A 31 -14.20 -19.35 -12.70
CA ALA A 31 -15.00 -18.63 -11.73
C ALA A 31 -14.67 -17.14 -11.83
N ALA A 32 -15.68 -16.32 -12.08
CA ALA A 32 -15.52 -14.88 -12.15
C ALA A 32 -16.80 -14.18 -11.71
N GLY A 33 -16.67 -13.06 -11.00
CA GLY A 33 -17.80 -12.32 -10.49
C GLY A 33 -17.50 -10.83 -10.36
N LEU A 34 -18.59 -10.06 -10.26
CA LEU A 34 -18.58 -8.61 -10.08
C LEU A 34 -18.66 -8.29 -8.59
N GLU A 35 -18.07 -7.16 -8.18
CA GLU A 35 -18.30 -6.59 -6.86
C GLU A 35 -17.96 -7.57 -5.71
N ILE A 36 -16.82 -8.23 -5.83
CA ILE A 36 -16.41 -9.34 -4.96
C ILE A 36 -15.70 -8.82 -3.72
N ARG A 37 -16.17 -9.25 -2.54
CA ARG A 37 -15.48 -8.98 -1.28
C ARG A 37 -14.28 -9.90 -1.14
N LEU A 38 -13.12 -9.35 -0.79
CA LEU A 38 -11.87 -10.10 -0.69
C LEU A 38 -11.61 -10.57 0.76
N PRO A 39 -11.02 -11.77 0.97
CA PRO A 39 -10.98 -12.43 2.28
C PRO A 39 -10.09 -11.73 3.33
N ASN A 40 -9.19 -10.83 2.94
CA ASN A 40 -8.30 -10.09 3.85
C ASN A 40 -8.32 -8.58 3.60
N SER A 41 -9.37 -8.08 2.98
CA SER A 41 -9.49 -6.67 2.61
C SER A 41 -10.91 -6.18 2.85
N ASN A 42 -11.02 -4.96 3.37
CA ASN A 42 -12.32 -4.30 3.53
C ASN A 42 -12.85 -3.75 2.19
N TYR A 43 -12.07 -3.86 1.11
CA TYR A 43 -12.44 -3.43 -0.22
C TYR A 43 -13.21 -4.50 -0.98
N ARG A 44 -14.05 -4.05 -1.91
CA ARG A 44 -14.67 -4.89 -2.93
C ARG A 44 -13.94 -4.64 -4.23
N ALA A 45 -13.51 -5.71 -4.88
CA ALA A 45 -12.99 -5.62 -6.23
C ALA A 45 -14.15 -5.46 -7.22
N ASP A 46 -13.96 -4.63 -8.24
CA ASP A 46 -14.96 -4.46 -9.30
C ASP A 46 -15.19 -5.78 -10.05
N VAL A 47 -14.12 -6.53 -10.35
CA VAL A 47 -14.17 -7.91 -10.84
C VAL A 47 -13.09 -8.74 -10.15
N ALA A 48 -13.42 -9.97 -9.77
CA ALA A 48 -12.41 -10.98 -9.40
C ALA A 48 -12.68 -12.28 -10.16
N ALA A 49 -11.61 -12.95 -10.57
CA ALA A 49 -11.69 -14.18 -11.34
C ALA A 49 -10.58 -15.16 -10.92
N CYS A 50 -10.86 -16.46 -10.93
CA CYS A 50 -9.84 -17.49 -10.72
C CYS A 50 -9.95 -18.62 -11.75
N ARG A 51 -8.78 -19.16 -12.12
CA ARG A 51 -8.68 -20.42 -12.82
C ARG A 51 -8.89 -21.52 -11.78
N LEU A 52 -9.88 -22.37 -12.03
CA LEU A 52 -10.04 -23.60 -11.28
C LEU A 52 -9.27 -24.67 -12.03
N ASP A 53 -7.97 -24.80 -11.75
CA ASP A 53 -7.23 -25.97 -12.22
C ASP A 53 -7.87 -27.20 -11.55
N ARG A 54 -8.19 -28.21 -12.36
CA ARG A 54 -8.77 -29.45 -11.82
C ARG A 54 -7.75 -30.01 -10.83
N PRO A 55 -8.09 -30.16 -9.53
CA PRO A 55 -7.19 -30.81 -8.62
C PRO A 55 -7.01 -32.24 -9.11
N GLY A 56 -5.79 -32.58 -9.55
CA GLY A 56 -5.37 -33.97 -9.52
C GLY A 56 -5.51 -34.49 -8.08
N PRO A 57 -5.66 -35.80 -7.86
CA PRO A 57 -6.06 -36.39 -6.58
C PRO A 57 -5.13 -36.08 -5.37
N ARG A 58 -4.05 -35.31 -5.55
CA ARG A 58 -3.05 -35.03 -4.51
C ARG A 58 -2.66 -33.56 -4.30
N LYS A 59 -3.23 -32.56 -5.00
CA LYS A 59 -2.94 -31.14 -4.72
C LYS A 59 -4.13 -30.23 -5.02
N ARG A 60 -4.57 -29.48 -4.01
CA ARG A 60 -5.34 -28.24 -4.20
C ARG A 60 -4.34 -27.16 -4.64
N GLU A 61 -4.04 -27.09 -5.93
CA GLU A 61 -3.34 -25.91 -6.44
C GLU A 61 -4.34 -24.75 -6.44
N ILE A 62 -3.97 -23.67 -5.74
CA ILE A 62 -4.68 -22.40 -5.83
C ILE A 62 -4.41 -21.91 -7.25
N GLY A 63 -5.39 -22.07 -8.14
CA GLY A 63 -5.21 -21.63 -9.52
C GLY A 63 -5.07 -20.11 -9.61
N LEU A 64 -4.55 -19.64 -10.75
CA LEU A 64 -4.26 -18.23 -10.98
C LEU A 64 -5.50 -17.36 -10.72
N THR A 65 -5.35 -16.35 -9.85
CA THR A 65 -6.40 -15.40 -9.50
C THR A 65 -6.06 -14.02 -10.08
N ALA A 66 -7.03 -13.38 -10.71
CA ALA A 66 -6.95 -12.03 -11.24
C ALA A 66 -7.98 -11.13 -10.55
N VAL A 67 -7.57 -9.93 -10.20
CA VAL A 67 -8.43 -8.90 -9.60
C VAL A 67 -8.36 -7.65 -10.47
N PHE A 68 -9.51 -7.09 -10.80
CA PHE A 68 -9.64 -5.93 -11.67
C PHE A 68 -10.29 -4.79 -10.91
N GLU A 69 -9.67 -3.61 -11.00
CA GLU A 69 -10.26 -2.33 -10.61
C GLU A 69 -10.56 -1.55 -11.90
N CYS A 70 -11.82 -1.18 -12.10
CA CYS A 70 -12.32 -0.56 -13.30
C CYS A 70 -12.39 0.96 -13.12
N LYS A 71 -11.49 1.72 -13.75
CA LYS A 71 -11.54 3.19 -13.73
C LYS A 71 -11.91 3.73 -15.12
N GLN A 72 -12.91 4.61 -15.18
CA GLN A 72 -13.37 5.21 -16.44
C GLN A 72 -12.43 6.31 -16.95
N ALA A 73 -11.82 7.06 -16.03
CA ALA A 73 -11.01 8.21 -16.38
C ALA A 73 -9.69 8.22 -15.59
N ARG A 74 -8.65 8.78 -16.21
CA ARG A 74 -7.34 8.97 -15.60
C ARG A 74 -7.39 9.79 -14.30
N PRO A 75 -8.21 10.86 -14.17
CA PRO A 75 -8.35 11.57 -12.90
C PRO A 75 -8.83 10.69 -11.75
N ASP A 76 -9.73 9.73 -12.00
CA ASP A 76 -10.23 8.81 -10.96
C ASP A 76 -9.10 7.89 -10.47
N TYR A 77 -8.28 7.40 -11.40
CA TYR A 77 -7.06 6.65 -11.07
C TYR A 77 -6.08 7.51 -10.26
N LEU A 78 -5.80 8.74 -10.69
CA LEU A 78 -4.87 9.63 -10.01
C LEU A 78 -5.36 10.05 -8.62
N ASN A 79 -6.67 10.26 -8.44
CA ASN A 79 -7.25 10.59 -7.14
C ASN A 79 -7.12 9.44 -6.15
N ASP A 80 -7.29 8.19 -6.59
CA ASP A 80 -7.03 7.01 -5.77
C ASP A 80 -5.54 6.88 -5.38
N SER A 81 -4.62 7.33 -6.24
CA SER A 81 -3.17 7.33 -5.97
C SER A 81 -2.68 8.57 -5.20
N ARG A 82 -3.49 9.63 -5.05
CA ARG A 82 -3.09 10.85 -4.30
C ARG A 82 -2.78 10.56 -2.82
N PRO A 83 -3.61 9.80 -2.08
CA PRO A 83 -3.28 9.40 -0.72
C PRO A 83 -1.95 8.65 -0.62
N GLU A 84 -1.59 7.86 -1.64
CA GLU A 84 -0.30 7.16 -1.70
C GLU A 84 0.86 8.14 -1.90
N ALA A 85 0.74 9.09 -2.83
CA ALA A 85 1.74 10.12 -3.06
C ALA A 85 1.94 11.05 -1.85
N GLU A 86 0.86 11.46 -1.19
CA GLU A 86 0.91 12.25 0.04
C GLU A 86 1.56 11.47 1.19
N SER A 87 1.23 10.18 1.30
CA SER A 87 1.85 9.28 2.29
C SER A 87 3.35 9.11 2.03
N LEU A 88 3.78 8.92 0.78
CA LEU A 88 5.21 8.87 0.42
C LEU A 88 5.94 10.18 0.72
N ALA A 89 5.31 11.33 0.42
CA ALA A 89 5.88 12.63 0.76
C ALA A 89 6.02 12.84 2.27
N ARG A 90 5.02 12.39 3.05
CA ARG A 90 5.07 12.41 4.51
C ARG A 90 6.16 11.49 5.06
N LEU A 91 6.33 10.30 4.48
CA LEU A 91 7.39 9.35 4.85
C LEU A 91 8.78 9.98 4.65
N ALA A 92 8.99 10.62 3.50
CA ALA A 92 10.23 11.33 3.21
C ALA A 92 10.50 12.47 4.20
N GLN A 93 9.46 13.23 4.59
CA GLN A 93 9.59 14.28 5.60
C GLN A 93 9.99 13.71 6.97
N LEU A 94 9.37 12.61 7.40
CA LEU A 94 9.67 11.97 8.68
C LEU A 94 11.08 11.38 8.70
N ASN A 95 11.54 10.76 7.60
CA ASN A 95 12.91 10.26 7.48
C ASN A 95 13.96 11.37 7.58
N ARG A 96 13.76 12.50 6.89
CA ARG A 96 14.63 13.68 7.05
C ARG A 96 14.66 14.21 8.49
N ARG A 97 13.51 14.18 9.17
CA ARG A 97 13.42 14.57 10.58
C ARG A 97 14.17 13.58 11.49
N ARG A 98 14.06 12.27 11.24
CA ARG A 98 14.81 11.23 11.95
C ARG A 98 16.32 11.46 11.83
N GLU A 99 16.82 11.63 10.61
CA GLU A 99 18.25 11.88 10.35
C GLU A 99 18.75 13.16 11.03
N THR A 100 17.94 14.22 11.04
CA THR A 100 18.29 15.46 11.73
C THR A 100 18.42 15.24 13.24
N LEU A 101 17.49 14.50 13.85
CA LEU A 101 17.57 14.16 15.27
C LEU A 101 18.78 13.26 15.59
N GLU A 102 19.05 12.26 14.75
CA GLU A 102 20.22 11.38 14.90
C GLU A 102 21.54 12.15 14.87
N ARG A 103 21.66 13.10 13.93
CA ARG A 103 22.83 13.98 13.86
C ARG A 103 22.97 14.87 15.10
N LEU A 104 21.90 15.54 15.52
CA LEU A 104 21.93 16.43 16.69
C LEU A 104 22.28 15.67 17.97
N VAL A 105 21.65 14.52 18.21
CA VAL A 105 21.94 13.67 19.37
C VAL A 105 23.36 13.12 19.29
N GLY A 106 23.82 12.68 18.12
CA GLY A 106 25.18 12.18 17.93
C GLY A 106 26.27 13.22 18.20
N THR A 107 25.99 14.51 17.98
CA THR A 107 26.90 15.61 18.37
C THR A 107 27.00 15.75 19.89
N HIS A 108 25.88 15.64 20.62
CA HIS A 108 25.85 15.83 22.07
C HIS A 108 26.24 14.58 22.87
N TYR A 109 26.08 13.39 22.28
CA TYR A 109 26.38 12.12 22.93
C TYR A 109 27.26 11.23 22.04
N PRO A 110 28.58 11.52 21.96
CA PRO A 110 29.51 10.73 21.16
C PRO A 110 29.57 9.26 21.58
N THR A 111 29.23 8.95 22.84
CA THR A 111 29.19 7.59 23.40
C THR A 111 28.09 6.69 22.82
N LEU A 112 27.12 7.26 22.10
CA LEU A 112 26.06 6.48 21.43
C LEU A 112 26.46 5.96 20.05
N ARG A 113 27.67 6.25 19.59
CA ARG A 113 28.15 5.81 18.28
C ARG A 113 28.21 4.29 18.20
N LYS A 114 27.66 3.72 17.13
CA LYS A 114 27.56 2.27 16.96
C LYS A 114 28.88 1.59 16.61
N GLY A 115 29.88 2.34 16.12
CA GLY A 115 31.13 1.79 15.62
C GLY A 115 30.95 1.01 14.31
N GLU A 116 29.87 1.26 13.57
CA GLU A 116 29.58 0.59 12.29
C GLU A 116 30.39 1.18 11.13
N SER A 117 31.04 2.34 11.35
CA SER A 117 31.88 3.04 10.38
C SER A 117 33.30 3.25 10.92
N LEU A 118 34.29 3.06 10.05
CA LEU A 118 35.70 3.40 10.31
C LEU A 118 35.93 4.92 10.44
N PHE A 119 35.02 5.71 9.87
CA PHE A 119 35.06 7.16 9.89
C PHE A 119 34.02 7.67 10.89
N PRO A 120 34.46 8.34 11.98
CA PRO A 120 33.58 8.80 13.04
C PRO A 120 32.46 9.75 12.57
N GLU A 121 32.66 10.48 11.48
CA GLU A 121 31.68 11.41 10.87
C GLU A 121 30.56 10.70 10.09
N PHE A 122 30.78 9.44 9.69
CA PHE A 122 29.79 8.59 9.02
C PHE A 122 29.18 7.55 9.96
N ASP A 123 29.66 7.48 11.20
CA ASP A 123 29.13 6.57 12.21
C ASP A 123 27.81 7.07 12.77
N ARG A 124 26.81 6.18 12.84
CA ARG A 124 25.47 6.55 13.28
C ARG A 124 25.37 6.44 14.79
N ALA A 125 24.67 7.40 15.39
CA ALA A 125 24.32 7.34 16.80
C ALA A 125 23.13 6.40 17.03
N ASP A 126 23.25 5.49 18.00
CA ASP A 126 22.14 4.70 18.53
C ASP A 126 21.28 5.55 19.47
N VAL A 127 20.45 6.41 18.88
CA VAL A 127 19.51 7.26 19.63
C VAL A 127 18.46 6.42 20.36
N GLY A 128 18.25 5.16 19.96
CA GLY A 128 17.33 4.23 20.63
C GLY A 128 17.74 3.90 22.07
N ALA A 129 19.02 4.02 22.40
CA ALA A 129 19.54 3.81 23.75
C ALA A 129 19.15 4.92 24.74
N ILE A 130 18.65 6.07 24.26
CA ILE A 130 18.19 7.18 25.10
C ILE A 130 16.67 7.32 25.04
N ARG A 131 16.05 7.70 26.15
CA ARG A 131 14.62 8.08 26.21
C ARG A 131 14.37 9.46 25.55
N HIS A 132 14.53 9.55 24.24
CA HIS A 132 14.19 10.75 23.47
C HIS A 132 12.77 10.62 22.86
N GLU A 133 11.77 11.21 23.53
CA GLU A 133 10.35 11.07 23.15
C GLU A 133 10.05 11.51 21.71
N GLY A 134 10.63 12.64 21.29
CA GLY A 134 10.45 13.15 19.92
C GLY A 134 11.00 12.20 18.85
N TYR A 135 12.04 11.42 19.18
CA TYR A 135 12.63 10.44 18.27
C TYR A 135 11.74 9.20 18.19
N ARG A 136 11.31 8.69 19.36
CA ARG A 136 10.40 7.54 19.44
C ARG A 136 9.09 7.78 18.68
N ARG A 137 8.52 8.99 18.78
CA ARG A 137 7.32 9.38 18.03
C ARG A 137 7.56 9.36 16.52
N VAL A 138 8.65 9.95 16.05
CA VAL A 138 9.01 9.94 14.61
C VAL A 138 9.19 8.52 14.10
N VAL A 139 9.93 7.67 14.83
CA VAL A 139 10.14 6.27 14.45
C VAL A 139 8.83 5.48 14.45
N SER A 140 7.92 5.70 15.41
CA SER A 140 6.62 5.03 15.39
C SER A 140 5.75 5.48 14.22
N GLU A 141 5.74 6.78 13.90
CA GLU A 141 4.97 7.33 12.79
C GLU A 141 5.49 6.81 11.45
N ILE A 142 6.82 6.71 11.28
CA ILE A 142 7.46 6.06 10.13
C ILE A 142 6.98 4.61 10.00
N ARG A 143 7.05 3.80 11.06
CA ARG A 143 6.64 2.38 11.02
C ARG A 143 5.18 2.21 10.64
N VAL A 144 4.29 3.04 11.18
CA VAL A 144 2.85 3.02 10.85
C VAL A 144 2.65 3.34 9.38
N LEU A 145 3.33 4.36 8.87
CA LEU A 145 3.19 4.82 7.50
C LEU A 145 3.81 3.84 6.49
N GLU A 146 4.98 3.27 6.79
CA GLU A 146 5.60 2.19 6.01
C GLU A 146 4.70 0.96 5.96
N SER A 147 4.07 0.58 7.08
CA SER A 147 3.11 -0.52 7.13
C SER A 147 1.84 -0.20 6.30
N ALA A 148 1.42 1.06 6.25
CA ALA A 148 0.28 1.48 5.45
C ALA A 148 0.60 1.52 3.94
N ILE A 149 1.79 1.98 3.56
CA ILE A 149 2.23 2.10 2.16
C ILE A 149 2.61 0.73 1.60
N TYR A 150 3.46 -0.02 2.28
CA TYR A 150 4.03 -1.27 1.77
C TYR A 150 3.28 -2.53 2.24
N GLY A 151 2.52 -2.43 3.34
CA GLY A 151 1.74 -3.55 3.88
C GLY A 151 0.31 -3.64 3.35
N ARG A 152 -0.14 -2.68 2.55
CA ARG A 152 -1.47 -2.67 1.92
C ARG A 152 -1.36 -2.29 0.45
N THR A 153 -0.82 -3.17 -0.39
CA THR A 153 -1.20 -3.12 -1.80
C THR A 153 -2.71 -3.32 -1.89
N LYS A 154 -3.38 -2.55 -2.74
CA LYS A 154 -4.86 -2.54 -2.86
C LYS A 154 -5.42 -3.94 -3.21
N PHE A 155 -4.56 -4.89 -3.59
CA PHE A 155 -4.81 -6.32 -3.74
C PHE A 155 -3.55 -7.12 -3.37
#